data_AF-K1T8Q3-F1
#
_entry.id   AF-K1T8Q3-F1
#
_cell.length_a   1.000
_cell.length_b   1.000
_cell.length_c   1.000
_cell.angle_alpha   90.00
_cell.angle_beta   90.00
_cell.angle_gamma   90.00
#
_symmetry.space_group_name_H-M   'P 1'
#
loop_
_entity.id
_entity.type
_entity.pdbx_description
1 polymer ?
#
loop_
_entity_poly.entity_id
_entity_poly.type
_entity_poly.pdbx_seq_one_letter_code
_entity_poly.pdbx_strand_id
1 'polypeptide(L)'
;VNSFKALCTALAATVGTGNIVGVATAVKAGGPGALFWMWMAAFFGMATKYAECLLAVKYRTIDADGNISGGPMYYIENGLGKSYKPLAVMFAAFGVLCAYFGIGTFAQVNSIVEITKITAGIPVMYTGIALTVVVAAVTIGGLKSIANVASKIVPAMAVLYFITTVGILVCFADKIPGAIGMVLQDAFTTTAAQGGFLGATVMLAMRSGVARGVFSNESGLGSAPIVAAAAKTKWAAEQGLVSMTGTFIDTIIICSLTGLSL
;
A
#
# COMPACT_ATOMS: atom_id res chain seq x y z
N VAL A 1 -12.64 -10.63 -12.36
CA VAL A 1 -12.95 -11.08 -10.97
C VAL A 1 -14.06 -10.21 -10.38
N ASN A 2 -14.75 -10.58 -9.29
CA ASN A 2 -15.72 -9.64 -8.69
C ASN A 2 -14.98 -8.51 -7.93
N SER A 3 -15.69 -7.43 -7.58
CA SER A 3 -15.07 -6.25 -6.94
C SER A 3 -14.39 -6.56 -5.61
N PHE A 4 -14.95 -7.46 -4.80
CA PHE A 4 -14.30 -7.92 -3.55
C PHE A 4 -12.96 -8.61 -3.82
N LYS A 5 -12.90 -9.54 -4.77
CA LYS A 5 -11.63 -10.19 -5.14
C LYS A 5 -10.62 -9.21 -5.71
N ALA A 6 -11.06 -8.21 -6.47
CA ALA A 6 -10.19 -7.14 -6.94
C ALA A 6 -9.63 -6.30 -5.79
N LEU A 7 -10.48 -5.94 -4.82
CA LEU A 7 -10.05 -5.24 -3.59
C LEU A 7 -9.06 -6.08 -2.79
N CYS A 8 -9.36 -7.36 -2.53
CA CYS A 8 -8.43 -8.24 -1.82
C CYS A 8 -7.11 -8.40 -2.56
N THR A 9 -7.13 -8.48 -3.90
CA THR A 9 -5.89 -8.57 -4.69
C THR A 9 -5.07 -7.29 -4.60
N ALA A 10 -5.71 -6.13 -4.65
CA ALA A 10 -5.04 -4.84 -4.46
C ALA A 10 -4.49 -4.72 -3.03
N LEU A 11 -5.28 -5.08 -2.01
CA LEU A 11 -4.86 -5.10 -0.61
C LEU A 11 -3.74 -6.12 -0.35
N ALA A 12 -3.66 -7.23 -1.09
CA ALA A 12 -2.54 -8.16 -0.98
C ALA A 12 -1.20 -7.54 -1.42
N ALA A 13 -1.24 -6.56 -2.32
CA ALA A 13 -0.06 -5.83 -2.77
C ALA A 13 0.32 -4.70 -1.80
N THR A 14 -0.68 -3.98 -1.25
CA THR A 14 -0.43 -2.83 -0.37
C THR A 14 -0.16 -3.23 1.07
N VAL A 15 -0.91 -4.22 1.59
CA VAL A 15 -0.79 -4.64 2.99
C VAL A 15 0.38 -5.61 3.14
N GLY A 16 1.44 -5.16 3.80
CA GLY A 16 2.64 -5.96 4.05
C GLY A 16 3.73 -5.20 4.78
N THR A 17 4.95 -5.25 4.24
CA THR A 17 6.13 -4.58 4.83
C THR A 17 5.91 -3.08 5.04
N GLY A 18 5.16 -2.41 4.16
CA GLY A 18 4.86 -0.97 4.28
C GLY A 18 4.13 -0.61 5.58
N ASN A 19 3.17 -1.42 6.00
CA ASN A 19 2.37 -1.12 7.20
C ASN A 19 3.09 -1.46 8.51
N ILE A 20 4.10 -2.32 8.46
CA ILE A 20 4.84 -2.78 9.64
C ILE A 20 6.18 -2.03 9.71
N VAL A 21 7.09 -2.34 8.78
CA VAL A 21 8.43 -1.76 8.72
C VAL A 21 8.37 -0.31 8.21
N GLY A 22 7.49 -0.01 7.26
CA GLY A 22 7.34 1.36 6.74
C GLY A 22 6.86 2.35 7.80
N VAL A 23 5.89 1.97 8.64
CA VAL A 23 5.45 2.78 9.79
C VAL A 23 6.57 2.93 10.81
N ALA A 24 7.21 1.83 11.21
CA ALA A 24 8.31 1.88 12.18
C ALA A 24 9.49 2.74 11.70
N THR A 25 9.84 2.67 10.41
CA THR A 25 10.89 3.51 9.83
C THR A 25 10.48 4.97 9.69
N ALA A 26 9.21 5.27 9.40
CA ALA A 26 8.68 6.64 9.42
C ALA A 26 8.78 7.25 10.82
N VAL A 27 8.30 6.55 11.84
CA VAL A 27 8.33 7.02 13.23
C VAL A 27 9.77 7.15 13.73
N LYS A 28 10.65 6.19 13.40
CA LYS A 28 12.06 6.26 13.79
C LYS A 28 12.81 7.42 13.12
N ALA A 29 12.52 7.71 11.85
CA ALA A 29 13.22 8.74 11.09
C ALA A 29 12.64 10.15 11.30
N GLY A 30 11.31 10.27 11.34
CA GLY A 30 10.59 11.54 11.41
C GLY A 30 9.93 11.84 12.76
N GLY A 31 10.04 10.95 13.73
CA GLY A 31 9.34 11.03 15.01
C GLY A 31 7.87 10.58 14.93
N PRO A 32 7.17 10.52 16.08
CA PRO A 32 5.75 10.16 16.17
C PRO A 32 4.84 10.97 15.24
N GLY A 33 5.16 12.24 15.01
CA GLY A 33 4.45 13.13 14.08
C GLY A 33 4.39 12.63 12.63
N ALA A 34 5.28 11.73 12.21
CA ALA A 34 5.23 11.11 10.89
C ALA A 34 3.93 10.30 10.68
N LEU A 35 3.36 9.73 11.75
CA LEU A 35 2.11 8.97 11.66
C LEU A 35 0.92 9.86 11.26
N PHE A 36 0.86 11.09 11.76
CA PHE A 36 -0.14 12.07 11.33
C PHE A 36 -0.03 12.36 9.84
N TRP A 37 1.18 12.57 9.34
CA TRP A 37 1.41 12.84 7.92
C TRP A 37 1.13 11.61 7.03
N MET A 38 1.26 10.39 7.56
CA MET A 38 0.74 9.19 6.89
C MET A 38 -0.79 9.24 6.77
N TRP A 39 -1.51 9.67 7.81
CA TRP A 39 -2.97 9.84 7.76
C TRP A 39 -3.39 10.88 6.73
N MET A 40 -2.69 12.02 6.67
CA MET A 40 -2.97 13.06 5.67
C MET A 40 -2.72 12.56 4.25
N ALA A 41 -1.61 11.83 4.03
CA ALA A 41 -1.32 11.21 2.74
C ALA A 41 -2.41 10.20 2.33
N ALA A 42 -2.93 9.41 3.27
CA ALA A 42 -4.02 8.50 3.01
C ALA A 42 -5.36 9.21 2.74
N PHE A 43 -5.68 10.25 3.51
CA PHE A 43 -6.91 11.01 3.35
C PHE A 43 -7.04 11.59 1.94
N PHE A 44 -6.02 12.33 1.48
CA PHE A 44 -5.99 12.84 0.10
C PHE A 44 -5.79 11.70 -0.91
N GLY A 45 -5.02 10.68 -0.54
CA GLY A 45 -4.75 9.50 -1.36
C GLY A 45 -5.99 8.68 -1.69
N MET A 46 -7.05 8.71 -0.86
CA MET A 46 -8.32 8.05 -1.17
C MET A 46 -8.98 8.65 -2.42
N ALA A 47 -8.95 9.98 -2.56
CA ALA A 47 -9.48 10.67 -3.74
C ALA A 47 -8.67 10.33 -5.00
N THR A 48 -7.33 10.30 -4.87
CA THR A 48 -6.44 9.90 -5.98
C THR A 48 -6.71 8.47 -6.41
N LYS A 49 -6.76 7.52 -5.47
CA LYS A 49 -6.98 6.10 -5.76
C LYS A 49 -8.36 5.83 -6.36
N TYR A 50 -9.37 6.57 -5.92
CA TYR A 50 -10.70 6.57 -6.53
C TYR A 50 -10.63 6.96 -8.01
N ALA A 51 -10.01 8.10 -8.32
CA ALA A 51 -9.92 8.61 -9.69
C ALA A 51 -9.14 7.65 -10.60
N GLU A 52 -7.99 7.15 -10.13
CA GLU A 52 -7.19 6.15 -10.83
C GLU A 52 -8.00 4.90 -11.21
N CYS A 53 -8.70 4.32 -10.24
CA CYS A 53 -9.46 3.08 -10.43
C CYS A 53 -10.71 3.28 -11.28
N LEU A 54 -11.38 4.43 -11.14
CA LEU A 54 -12.50 4.80 -12.01
C LEU A 54 -12.04 4.91 -13.46
N LEU A 55 -10.95 5.64 -13.72
CA LEU A 55 -10.41 5.82 -15.07
C LEU A 55 -9.96 4.49 -15.66
N ALA A 56 -9.33 3.62 -14.86
CA ALA A 56 -8.90 2.30 -15.29
C ALA A 56 -10.06 1.43 -15.74
N VAL A 57 -11.21 1.47 -15.05
CA VAL A 57 -12.42 0.75 -15.49
C VAL A 57 -13.05 1.39 -16.72
N LYS A 58 -13.04 2.74 -16.80
CA LYS A 58 -13.65 3.48 -17.92
C LYS A 58 -12.89 3.28 -19.24
N TYR A 59 -11.57 3.18 -19.19
CA TYR A 59 -10.70 3.12 -20.38
C TYR A 59 -9.99 1.77 -20.60
N ARG A 60 -10.41 0.72 -19.87
CA ARG A 60 -9.89 -0.64 -20.08
C ARG A 60 -10.21 -1.15 -21.48
N THR A 61 -9.35 -2.04 -21.97
CA THR A 61 -9.53 -2.74 -23.23
C THR A 61 -9.62 -4.25 -22.97
N ILE A 62 -9.99 -4.97 -24.02
CA ILE A 62 -9.95 -6.43 -24.05
C ILE A 62 -8.78 -6.80 -24.97
N ASP A 63 -7.88 -7.63 -24.48
CA ASP A 63 -6.76 -8.14 -25.28
C ASP A 63 -7.20 -9.26 -26.23
N ALA A 64 -6.27 -9.74 -27.04
CA ALA A 64 -6.54 -10.78 -28.04
C ALA A 64 -7.02 -12.11 -27.42
N ASP A 65 -6.66 -12.38 -26.17
CA ASP A 65 -7.03 -13.59 -25.43
C ASP A 65 -8.36 -13.42 -24.67
N GLY A 66 -9.04 -12.28 -24.84
CA GLY A 66 -10.30 -11.97 -24.18
C GLY A 66 -10.15 -11.55 -22.72
N ASN A 67 -8.93 -11.30 -22.24
CA ASN A 67 -8.68 -10.79 -20.90
C ASN A 67 -8.82 -9.27 -20.87
N ILE A 68 -9.23 -8.77 -19.72
CA ILE A 68 -9.39 -7.33 -19.50
C ILE A 68 -8.05 -6.75 -19.09
N SER A 69 -7.59 -5.76 -19.84
CA SER A 69 -6.37 -5.02 -19.57
C SER A 69 -6.70 -3.55 -19.34
N GLY A 70 -6.18 -2.98 -18.26
CA GLY A 70 -6.44 -1.59 -17.89
C GLY A 70 -5.43 -1.08 -16.88
N GLY A 71 -5.53 0.20 -16.56
CA GLY A 71 -4.56 0.92 -15.73
C GLY A 71 -4.11 2.21 -16.39
N PRO A 72 -3.09 2.88 -15.83
CA PRO A 72 -2.69 4.21 -16.26
C PRO A 72 -2.20 4.29 -17.70
N MET A 73 -1.42 3.29 -18.14
CA MET A 73 -1.02 3.17 -19.54
C MET A 73 -2.22 3.21 -20.50
N TYR A 74 -3.35 2.59 -20.12
CA TYR A 74 -4.54 2.55 -20.96
C TYR A 74 -5.36 3.84 -20.90
N TYR A 75 -5.58 4.43 -19.72
CA TYR A 75 -6.33 5.70 -19.67
C TYR A 75 -5.52 6.89 -20.21
N ILE A 76 -4.20 6.81 -20.24
CA ILE A 76 -3.35 7.81 -20.91
C ILE A 76 -3.54 7.69 -22.42
N GLU A 77 -3.37 6.49 -23.00
CA GLU A 77 -3.49 6.30 -24.45
C GLU A 77 -4.94 6.48 -24.95
N ASN A 78 -5.92 5.89 -24.26
CA ASN A 78 -7.33 5.88 -24.70
C ASN A 78 -8.12 7.11 -24.21
N GLY A 79 -7.67 7.76 -23.14
CA GLY A 79 -8.37 8.92 -22.55
C GLY A 79 -7.81 10.26 -23.01
N LEU A 80 -6.49 10.42 -23.02
CA LEU A 80 -5.84 11.67 -23.49
C LEU A 80 -5.56 11.65 -25.01
N GLY A 81 -5.59 10.46 -25.61
CA GLY A 81 -5.42 10.25 -27.05
C GLY A 81 -4.02 9.76 -27.43
N LYS A 82 -3.90 9.30 -28.69
CA LYS A 82 -2.70 8.63 -29.21
C LYS A 82 -1.42 9.48 -29.13
N SER A 83 -1.53 10.80 -29.11
CA SER A 83 -0.40 11.71 -28.94
C SER A 83 0.33 11.53 -27.60
N TYR A 84 -0.38 11.03 -26.57
CA TYR A 84 0.19 10.75 -25.24
C TYR A 84 0.73 9.32 -25.08
N LYS A 85 0.76 8.53 -26.17
CA LYS A 85 1.33 7.18 -26.15
C LYS A 85 2.76 7.10 -25.57
N PRO A 86 3.67 8.05 -25.83
CA PRO A 86 4.99 8.02 -25.18
C PRO A 86 4.90 8.01 -23.66
N LEU A 87 3.98 8.77 -23.07
CA LEU A 87 3.77 8.82 -21.63
C LEU A 87 3.20 7.50 -21.08
N ALA A 88 2.29 6.85 -21.82
CA ALA A 88 1.78 5.53 -21.47
C ALA A 88 2.90 4.46 -21.46
N VAL A 89 3.79 4.49 -22.46
CA VAL A 89 4.95 3.60 -22.53
C VAL A 89 5.94 3.88 -21.40
N MET A 90 6.20 5.15 -21.09
CA MET A 90 7.03 5.53 -19.94
C MET A 90 6.44 5.01 -18.63
N PHE A 91 5.13 5.18 -18.41
CA PHE A 91 4.45 4.65 -17.23
C PHE A 91 4.61 3.13 -17.14
N ALA A 92 4.40 2.40 -18.24
CA ALA A 92 4.55 0.95 -18.25
C ALA A 92 5.99 0.52 -17.91
N ALA A 93 6.99 1.17 -18.50
CA ALA A 93 8.40 0.88 -18.23
C ALA A 93 8.77 1.14 -16.76
N PHE A 94 8.43 2.31 -16.22
CA PHE A 94 8.70 2.64 -14.81
C PHE A 94 7.87 1.81 -13.83
N GLY A 95 6.64 1.46 -14.19
CA GLY A 95 5.79 0.57 -13.40
C GLY A 95 6.40 -0.82 -13.23
N VAL A 96 6.96 -1.39 -14.31
CA VAL A 96 7.69 -2.66 -14.26
C VAL A 96 8.95 -2.54 -13.39
N LEU A 97 9.73 -1.47 -13.55
CA LEU A 97 10.91 -1.23 -12.71
C LEU A 97 10.53 -1.07 -11.23
N CYS A 98 9.45 -0.36 -10.92
CA CYS A 98 8.94 -0.20 -9.55
C CYS A 98 8.47 -1.55 -8.95
N ALA A 99 7.84 -2.42 -9.75
CA ALA A 99 7.41 -3.73 -9.30
C ALA A 99 8.59 -4.66 -8.92
N TYR A 100 9.69 -4.59 -9.67
CA TYR A 100 10.90 -5.36 -9.37
C TYR A 100 11.74 -4.75 -8.24
N PHE A 101 12.14 -3.48 -8.40
CA PHE A 101 13.16 -2.84 -7.58
C PHE A 101 12.59 -1.99 -6.44
N GLY A 102 11.31 -1.65 -6.49
CA GLY A 102 10.65 -0.78 -5.53
C GLY A 102 9.82 -1.56 -4.52
N ILE A 103 8.53 -1.26 -4.51
CA ILE A 103 7.56 -1.69 -3.48
C ILE A 103 7.17 -3.17 -3.59
N GLY A 104 7.33 -3.77 -4.77
CA GLY A 104 6.79 -5.09 -5.09
C GLY A 104 7.61 -6.24 -4.49
N THR A 105 8.64 -6.69 -5.20
CA THR A 105 9.27 -7.99 -4.90
C THR A 105 10.38 -7.89 -3.85
N PHE A 106 11.41 -7.08 -4.10
CA PHE A 106 12.63 -7.14 -3.29
C PHE A 106 12.44 -6.66 -1.84
N ALA A 107 11.72 -5.55 -1.63
CA ALA A 107 11.49 -5.04 -0.27
C ALA A 107 10.68 -6.02 0.60
N GLN A 108 9.66 -6.67 0.02
CA GLN A 108 8.83 -7.65 0.71
C GLN A 108 9.62 -8.92 1.03
N VAL A 109 10.35 -9.47 0.04
CA VAL A 109 11.16 -10.69 0.23
C VAL A 109 12.25 -10.45 1.28
N ASN A 110 12.96 -9.32 1.23
CA ASN A 110 14.02 -8.99 2.19
C ASN A 110 13.48 -8.95 3.62
N SER A 111 12.32 -8.34 3.84
CA SER A 111 11.71 -8.27 5.17
C SER A 111 11.32 -9.65 5.69
N ILE A 112 10.78 -10.52 4.84
CA ILE A 112 10.42 -11.90 5.20
C ILE A 112 11.67 -12.72 5.55
N VAL A 113 12.72 -12.69 4.74
CA VAL A 113 13.92 -13.49 5.01
C VAL A 113 14.69 -12.98 6.23
N GLU A 114 14.72 -11.67 6.46
CA GLU A 114 15.38 -11.06 7.62
C GLU A 114 14.66 -11.41 8.92
N ILE A 115 13.33 -11.23 8.99
CA ILE A 115 12.57 -11.57 10.20
C ILE A 115 12.62 -13.07 10.48
N THR A 116 12.57 -13.91 9.44
CA THR A 116 12.64 -15.37 9.62
C THR A 116 14.02 -15.79 10.14
N LYS A 117 15.09 -15.17 9.65
CA LYS A 117 16.45 -15.42 10.15
C LYS A 117 16.61 -15.01 11.61
N ILE A 118 16.12 -13.82 11.98
CA ILE A 118 16.25 -13.29 13.34
C ILE A 118 15.41 -14.12 14.33
N THR A 119 14.18 -14.47 13.96
CA THR A 119 13.22 -15.07 14.91
C THR A 119 13.32 -16.60 14.97
N ALA A 120 13.59 -17.25 13.84
CA ALA A 120 13.61 -18.71 13.72
C ALA A 120 15.00 -19.29 13.40
N GLY A 121 16.03 -18.45 13.20
CA GLY A 121 17.39 -18.89 12.87
C GLY A 121 17.55 -19.51 11.48
N ILE A 122 16.51 -19.49 10.64
CA ILE A 122 16.55 -20.13 9.31
C ILE A 122 17.38 -19.28 8.35
N PRO A 123 18.40 -19.85 7.67
CA PRO A 123 19.18 -19.12 6.67
C PRO A 123 18.34 -18.60 5.51
N VAL A 124 18.71 -17.42 5.01
CA VAL A 124 18.03 -16.69 3.92
C VAL A 124 17.74 -17.56 2.70
N MET A 125 18.69 -18.44 2.33
CA MET A 125 18.57 -19.30 1.16
C MET A 125 17.36 -20.24 1.25
N TYR A 126 17.12 -20.86 2.41
CA TYR A 126 16.01 -21.80 2.57
C TYR A 126 14.66 -21.09 2.58
N THR A 127 14.56 -19.95 3.28
CA THR A 127 13.35 -19.12 3.26
C THR A 127 13.04 -18.60 1.86
N GLY A 128 14.06 -18.17 1.12
CA GLY A 128 13.92 -17.69 -0.27
C GLY A 128 13.44 -18.79 -1.22
N ILE A 129 13.99 -20.01 -1.14
CA ILE A 129 13.54 -21.15 -1.95
C ILE A 129 12.08 -21.49 -1.63
N ALA A 130 11.73 -21.62 -0.34
CA ALA A 130 10.36 -21.93 0.07
C ALA A 130 9.37 -20.86 -0.42
N LEU A 131 9.72 -19.58 -0.26
CA LEU A 131 8.90 -18.47 -0.73
C LEU A 131 8.72 -18.49 -2.25
N THR A 132 9.78 -18.81 -2.99
CA THR A 132 9.75 -18.90 -4.46
C THR A 132 8.79 -20.00 -4.92
N VAL A 133 8.85 -21.18 -4.30
CA VAL A 133 7.96 -22.31 -4.63
C VAL A 133 6.49 -21.95 -4.35
N VAL A 134 6.21 -21.35 -3.19
CA VAL A 134 4.84 -20.97 -2.82
C VAL A 134 4.30 -19.87 -3.74
N VAL A 135 5.10 -18.83 -4.02
CA VAL A 135 4.69 -17.75 -4.93
C VAL A 135 4.47 -18.27 -6.34
N ALA A 136 5.36 -19.12 -6.87
CA ALA A 136 5.21 -19.74 -8.19
C ALA A 136 3.92 -20.57 -8.28
N ALA A 137 3.61 -21.37 -7.27
CA ALA A 137 2.37 -22.15 -7.23
C ALA A 137 1.11 -21.27 -7.33
N VAL A 138 1.14 -20.07 -6.76
CA VAL A 138 0.01 -19.12 -6.82
C VAL A 138 -0.03 -18.37 -8.15
N THR A 139 1.12 -17.94 -8.70
CA THR A 139 1.19 -17.05 -9.88
C THR A 139 1.03 -17.79 -11.21
N ILE A 140 1.41 -19.06 -11.31
CA ILE A 140 1.29 -19.86 -12.56
C ILE A 140 -0.17 -19.91 -13.06
N GLY A 141 -1.15 -19.94 -12.17
CA GLY A 141 -2.57 -19.92 -12.53
C GLY A 141 -3.12 -18.54 -12.95
N GLY A 142 -2.25 -17.53 -13.09
CA GLY A 142 -2.59 -16.18 -13.51
C GLY A 142 -3.47 -15.41 -12.51
N LEU A 143 -4.08 -14.31 -12.98
CA LEU A 143 -4.83 -13.39 -12.12
C LEU A 143 -6.02 -14.05 -11.40
N LYS A 144 -6.65 -15.07 -12.00
CA LYS A 144 -7.74 -15.82 -11.34
C LYS A 144 -7.24 -16.58 -10.11
N SER A 145 -6.07 -17.22 -10.21
CA SER A 145 -5.43 -17.92 -9.08
C SER A 145 -5.04 -16.94 -7.98
N ILE A 146 -4.33 -15.87 -8.34
CA ILE A 146 -3.91 -14.81 -7.42
C ILE A 146 -5.12 -14.26 -6.65
N ALA A 147 -6.18 -13.88 -7.37
CA ALA A 147 -7.36 -13.29 -6.75
C ALA A 147 -8.14 -14.28 -5.84
N ASN A 148 -8.13 -15.57 -6.17
CA ASN A 148 -8.74 -16.60 -5.32
C ASN A 148 -7.97 -16.75 -4.00
N VAL A 149 -6.64 -16.81 -4.07
CA VAL A 149 -5.77 -16.91 -2.89
C VAL A 149 -5.86 -15.64 -2.05
N ALA A 150 -5.72 -14.47 -2.67
CA ALA A 150 -5.82 -13.17 -2.00
C ALA A 150 -7.16 -13.00 -1.28
N SER A 151 -8.27 -13.40 -1.90
CA SER A 151 -9.60 -13.28 -1.26
C SER A 151 -9.80 -14.12 0.00
N LYS A 152 -8.92 -15.09 0.26
CA LYS A 152 -8.93 -15.90 1.48
C LYS A 152 -7.89 -15.43 2.48
N ILE A 153 -6.65 -15.21 2.00
CA ILE A 153 -5.52 -14.84 2.86
C ILE A 153 -5.65 -13.41 3.38
N VAL A 154 -6.03 -12.45 2.54
CA VAL A 154 -6.07 -11.03 2.92
C VAL A 154 -7.08 -10.73 4.04
N PRO A 155 -8.32 -11.24 4.00
CA PRO A 155 -9.22 -11.05 5.13
C PRO A 155 -8.69 -11.72 6.40
N ALA A 156 -8.15 -12.94 6.30
CA ALA A 156 -7.60 -13.66 7.45
C ALA A 156 -6.41 -12.92 8.08
N MET A 157 -5.46 -12.44 7.27
CA MET A 157 -4.28 -11.71 7.75
C MET A 157 -4.68 -10.36 8.36
N ALA A 158 -5.64 -9.65 7.76
CA ALA A 158 -6.13 -8.38 8.29
C ALA A 158 -6.83 -8.56 9.65
N VAL A 159 -7.66 -9.59 9.80
CA VAL A 159 -8.34 -9.90 11.07
C VAL A 159 -7.35 -10.33 12.14
N LEU A 160 -6.39 -11.21 11.82
CA LEU A 160 -5.36 -11.64 12.76
C LEU A 160 -4.52 -10.45 13.25
N TYR A 161 -4.08 -9.59 12.32
CA TYR A 161 -3.31 -8.39 12.65
C TYR A 161 -4.12 -7.44 13.51
N PHE A 162 -5.38 -7.19 13.14
CA PHE A 162 -6.30 -6.34 13.90
C PHE A 162 -6.49 -6.85 15.33
N ILE A 163 -6.83 -8.14 15.51
CA ILE A 163 -7.04 -8.72 16.84
C ILE A 163 -5.77 -8.62 17.70
N THR A 164 -4.61 -8.90 17.12
CA THR A 164 -3.34 -8.88 17.86
C THR A 164 -2.98 -7.46 18.31
N THR A 165 -3.04 -6.49 17.38
CA THR A 165 -2.68 -5.09 17.68
C THR A 165 -3.71 -4.42 18.58
N VAL A 166 -5.00 -4.64 18.37
CA VAL A 166 -6.05 -4.15 19.28
C VAL A 166 -5.90 -4.78 20.66
N GLY A 167 -5.57 -6.08 20.74
CA GLY A 167 -5.27 -6.73 22.02
C GLY A 167 -4.14 -6.04 22.79
N ILE A 168 -3.05 -5.68 22.11
CA ILE A 168 -1.96 -4.89 22.70
C ILE A 168 -2.47 -3.52 23.17
N LEU A 169 -3.20 -2.80 22.31
CA LEU A 169 -3.71 -1.47 22.64
C LEU A 169 -4.69 -1.49 23.82
N VAL A 170 -5.52 -2.52 23.95
CA VAL A 170 -6.42 -2.70 25.10
C VAL A 170 -5.63 -2.92 26.39
N CYS A 171 -4.55 -3.72 26.35
CA CYS A 171 -3.66 -3.91 27.51
C CYS A 171 -2.95 -2.61 27.96
N PHE A 172 -2.79 -1.64 27.06
CA PHE A 172 -2.17 -0.33 27.31
C PHE A 172 -3.13 0.84 27.05
N ALA A 173 -4.43 0.63 27.30
CA ALA A 173 -5.48 1.59 26.93
C ALA A 173 -5.29 2.97 27.58
N ASP A 174 -4.69 3.01 28.77
CA ASP A 174 -4.34 4.23 29.50
C ASP A 174 -3.32 5.11 28.76
N LYS A 175 -2.48 4.50 27.92
CA LYS A 175 -1.43 5.20 27.17
C LYS A 175 -1.89 5.74 25.83
N ILE A 176 -3.01 5.25 25.29
CA ILE A 176 -3.52 5.64 23.96
C ILE A 176 -3.73 7.16 23.85
N PRO A 177 -4.39 7.85 24.81
CA PRO A 177 -4.58 9.29 24.70
C PRO A 177 -3.25 10.06 24.66
N GLY A 178 -2.26 9.61 25.43
CA GLY A 178 -0.91 10.19 25.44
C GLY A 178 -0.18 9.98 24.11
N ALA A 179 -0.28 8.78 23.53
CA ALA A 179 0.31 8.47 22.23
C ALA A 179 -0.30 9.32 21.10
N ILE A 180 -1.63 9.46 21.07
CA ILE A 180 -2.30 10.34 20.09
C ILE A 180 -1.90 11.81 20.30
N GLY A 181 -1.80 12.25 21.54
CA GLY A 181 -1.32 13.59 21.89
C GLY A 181 0.09 13.84 21.35
N MET A 182 1.00 12.87 21.52
CA MET A 182 2.38 12.94 21.00
C MET A 182 2.42 12.97 19.48
N VAL A 183 1.61 12.16 18.79
CA VAL A 183 1.51 12.17 17.33
C VAL A 183 1.07 13.54 16.81
N LEU A 184 0.04 14.15 17.41
CA LEU A 184 -0.44 15.45 17.00
C LEU A 184 0.54 16.57 17.35
N GLN A 185 1.13 16.53 18.54
CA GLN A 185 2.12 17.50 18.97
C GLN A 185 3.35 17.45 18.06
N ASP A 186 3.97 16.30 17.89
CA ASP A 186 5.21 16.17 17.11
C ASP A 186 4.99 16.39 15.60
N ALA A 187 3.76 16.27 15.10
CA ALA A 187 3.45 16.59 13.71
C ALA A 187 3.57 18.09 13.39
N PHE A 188 3.36 18.95 14.41
CA PHE A 188 3.30 20.40 14.25
C PHE A 188 4.33 21.15 15.12
N THR A 189 4.95 20.48 16.09
CA THR A 189 5.85 21.12 17.04
C THR A 189 7.28 21.15 16.49
N THR A 190 7.85 22.35 16.53
CA THR A 190 9.19 22.69 16.07
C THR A 190 10.22 22.57 17.19
N THR A 191 9.99 21.69 18.16
CA THR A 191 10.71 21.59 19.44
C THR A 191 12.16 21.11 19.28
N ALA A 192 13.02 21.99 18.77
CA ALA A 192 14.34 22.33 19.31
C ALA A 192 15.07 23.28 18.36
N ALA A 193 15.63 24.35 18.93
CA ALA A 193 16.53 25.35 18.35
C ALA A 193 15.90 26.54 17.61
N GLN A 194 16.02 27.71 18.27
CA GLN A 194 15.85 29.04 17.72
C GLN A 194 16.70 29.21 16.44
N GLY A 195 16.12 29.77 15.37
CA GLY A 195 16.85 30.20 14.17
C GLY A 195 17.07 29.11 13.12
N GLY A 196 16.23 29.06 12.08
CA GLY A 196 16.48 28.27 10.86
C GLY A 196 16.17 26.76 10.93
N PHE A 197 16.22 26.13 12.11
CA PHE A 197 15.94 24.70 12.28
C PHE A 197 14.48 24.36 12.61
N LEU A 198 13.65 25.37 12.89
CA LEU A 198 12.24 25.22 13.28
C LEU A 198 11.40 24.43 12.26
N GLY A 199 11.70 24.53 10.96
CA GLY A 199 10.99 23.78 9.92
C GLY A 199 11.56 22.39 9.64
N ALA A 200 12.76 22.07 10.11
CA ALA A 200 13.48 20.85 9.71
C ALA A 200 12.86 19.58 10.31
N THR A 201 12.40 19.64 11.56
CA THR A 201 11.76 18.50 12.24
C THR A 201 10.38 18.21 11.67
N VAL A 202 9.54 19.24 11.50
CA VAL A 202 8.22 19.12 10.87
C VAL A 202 8.35 18.67 9.41
N MET A 203 9.31 19.21 8.66
CA MET A 203 9.56 18.78 7.29
C MET A 203 10.05 17.33 7.23
N LEU A 204 10.85 16.89 8.19
CA LEU A 204 11.31 15.50 8.27
C LEU A 204 10.17 14.54 8.63
N ALA A 205 9.33 14.92 9.60
CA ALA A 205 8.11 14.19 9.96
C ALA A 205 7.17 14.09 8.76
N MET A 206 6.91 15.20 8.08
CA MET A 206 6.07 15.26 6.89
C MET A 206 6.65 14.45 5.74
N ARG A 207 7.93 14.63 5.40
CA ARG A 207 8.58 13.89 4.32
C ARG A 207 8.58 12.40 4.60
N SER A 208 8.92 11.99 5.83
CA SER A 208 8.96 10.57 6.22
C SER A 208 7.56 9.97 6.24
N GLY A 209 6.59 10.69 6.81
CA GLY A 209 5.18 10.28 6.87
C GLY A 209 4.54 10.19 5.50
N VAL A 210 4.65 11.23 4.66
CA VAL A 210 4.08 11.21 3.29
C VAL A 210 4.76 10.13 2.45
N ALA A 211 6.10 10.03 2.47
CA ALA A 211 6.80 9.03 1.67
C ALA A 211 6.43 7.60 2.07
N ARG A 212 6.33 7.30 3.37
CA ARG A 212 5.94 5.97 3.85
C ARG A 212 4.44 5.71 3.76
N GLY A 213 3.61 6.75 3.87
CA GLY A 213 2.17 6.69 3.64
C GLY A 213 1.87 6.30 2.19
N VAL A 214 2.44 7.02 1.22
CA VAL A 214 2.30 6.70 -0.21
C VAL A 214 2.90 5.32 -0.54
N PHE A 215 4.01 4.94 0.08
CA PHE A 215 4.58 3.59 -0.07
C PHE A 215 3.65 2.50 0.46
N SER A 216 2.94 2.75 1.57
CA SER A 216 2.03 1.78 2.19
C SER A 216 0.76 1.59 1.37
N ASN A 217 0.05 2.68 1.06
CA ASN A 217 -1.26 2.58 0.40
C ASN A 217 -1.23 2.63 -1.14
N GLU A 218 -0.08 2.94 -1.73
CA GLU A 218 0.13 3.08 -3.17
C GLU A 218 -0.76 4.14 -3.87
N SER A 219 -1.37 5.05 -3.11
CA SER A 219 -2.19 6.12 -3.69
C SER A 219 -1.32 7.07 -4.51
N GLY A 220 -1.62 7.21 -5.81
CA GLY A 220 -0.85 8.05 -6.72
C GLY A 220 0.31 7.33 -7.42
N LEU A 221 0.54 6.03 -7.14
CA LEU A 221 1.51 5.22 -7.87
C LEU A 221 0.94 4.62 -9.17
N GLY A 222 -0.39 4.53 -9.29
CA GLY A 222 -1.04 3.97 -10.46
C GLY A 222 -0.93 2.44 -10.61
N SER A 223 -0.51 1.71 -9.58
CA SER A 223 -0.45 0.23 -9.54
C SER A 223 -1.81 -0.41 -9.26
N ALA A 224 -2.49 0.04 -8.19
CA ALA A 224 -3.83 -0.40 -7.80
C ALA A 224 -4.89 -0.42 -8.94
N PRO A 225 -4.99 0.60 -9.82
CA PRO A 225 -5.92 0.58 -10.94
C PRO A 225 -5.75 -0.59 -11.91
N ILE A 226 -4.55 -1.18 -12.03
CA ILE A 226 -4.28 -2.31 -12.93
C ILE A 226 -5.13 -3.52 -12.53
N VAL A 227 -5.21 -3.80 -11.23
CA VAL A 227 -6.04 -4.88 -10.68
C VAL A 227 -7.51 -4.51 -10.72
N ALA A 228 -7.86 -3.25 -10.42
CA ALA A 228 -9.24 -2.76 -10.42
C ALA A 228 -9.89 -2.84 -11.80
N ALA A 229 -9.11 -2.67 -12.89
CA ALA A 229 -9.61 -2.80 -14.25
C ALA A 229 -10.24 -4.17 -14.53
N ALA A 230 -9.71 -5.25 -13.93
CA ALA A 230 -10.21 -6.61 -14.09
C ALA A 230 -11.48 -6.92 -13.28
N ALA A 231 -11.99 -5.95 -12.52
CA ALA A 231 -13.23 -6.10 -11.76
C ALA A 231 -14.47 -6.12 -12.68
N LYS A 232 -15.35 -7.09 -12.46
CA LYS A 232 -16.69 -7.14 -13.05
C LYS A 232 -17.59 -6.19 -12.27
N THR A 233 -17.64 -4.94 -12.71
CA THR A 233 -18.50 -3.88 -12.17
C THR A 233 -19.42 -3.34 -13.27
N LYS A 234 -20.60 -2.87 -12.88
CA LYS A 234 -21.54 -2.17 -13.78
C LYS A 234 -21.11 -0.72 -14.00
N TRP A 235 -20.55 -0.08 -12.98
CA TRP A 235 -20.19 1.34 -13.01
C TRP A 235 -18.73 1.56 -12.62
N ALA A 236 -18.02 2.38 -13.40
CA ALA A 236 -16.64 2.74 -13.09
C ALA A 236 -16.51 3.42 -11.71
N ALA A 237 -17.49 4.28 -11.36
CA ALA A 237 -17.55 4.95 -10.07
C ALA A 237 -17.67 3.97 -8.88
N GLU A 238 -18.45 2.90 -9.04
CA GLU A 238 -18.62 1.87 -8.02
C GLU A 238 -17.27 1.18 -7.71
N GLN A 239 -16.51 0.82 -8.74
CA GLN A 239 -15.19 0.23 -8.52
C GLN A 239 -14.20 1.22 -7.94
N GLY A 240 -14.27 2.50 -8.33
CA GLY A 240 -13.49 3.56 -7.69
C GLY A 240 -13.77 3.63 -6.19
N LEU A 241 -15.05 3.62 -5.78
CA LEU A 241 -15.47 3.65 -4.38
C LEU A 241 -14.94 2.44 -3.61
N VAL A 242 -15.04 1.24 -4.21
CA VAL A 242 -14.47 0.03 -3.61
C VAL A 242 -12.95 0.16 -3.45
N SER A 243 -12.23 0.61 -4.48
CA SER A 243 -10.77 0.70 -4.44
C SER A 243 -10.24 1.74 -3.43
N MET A 244 -10.94 2.87 -3.21
CA MET A 244 -10.51 3.85 -2.21
C MET A 244 -10.57 3.31 -0.78
N THR A 245 -11.47 2.35 -0.50
CA THR A 245 -11.51 1.69 0.82
C THR A 245 -10.20 0.97 1.14
N GLY A 246 -9.44 0.57 0.11
CA GLY A 246 -8.12 -0.02 0.29
C GLY A 246 -7.16 0.91 1.04
N THR A 247 -7.12 2.20 0.68
CA THR A 247 -6.27 3.19 1.38
C THR A 247 -6.72 3.44 2.81
N PHE A 248 -8.04 3.43 3.04
CA PHE A 248 -8.60 3.56 4.39
C PHE A 248 -8.19 2.38 5.28
N ILE A 249 -8.40 1.15 4.82
CA ILE A 249 -8.03 -0.07 5.56
C ILE A 249 -6.52 -0.09 5.80
N ASP A 250 -5.73 0.17 4.76
CA ASP A 250 -4.27 0.13 4.81
C ASP A 250 -3.67 1.13 5.82
N THR A 251 -3.98 2.41 5.66
CA THR A 251 -3.27 3.44 6.42
C THR A 251 -4.05 3.94 7.63
N ILE A 252 -5.37 4.15 7.50
CA ILE A 252 -6.16 4.69 8.61
C ILE A 252 -6.42 3.63 9.67
N ILE A 253 -6.58 2.36 9.28
CA ILE A 253 -6.74 1.25 10.24
C ILE A 253 -5.38 0.61 10.55
N ILE A 254 -4.77 -0.10 9.59
CA ILE A 254 -3.62 -0.97 9.88
C ILE A 254 -2.39 -0.14 10.30
N CYS A 255 -2.01 0.90 9.55
CA CYS A 255 -0.85 1.71 9.95
C CYS A 255 -1.05 2.48 11.26
N SER A 256 -2.29 2.91 11.57
CA SER A 256 -2.59 3.52 12.87
C SER A 256 -2.42 2.52 14.01
N LEU A 257 -2.91 1.28 13.85
CA LEU A 257 -2.73 0.23 14.84
C LEU A 257 -1.25 -0.09 15.05
N THR A 258 -0.47 -0.19 13.97
CA THR A 258 0.99 -0.33 14.07
C THR A 258 1.60 0.85 14.81
N GLY A 259 1.33 2.08 14.36
CA GLY A 259 1.97 3.29 14.87
C GLY A 259 1.65 3.58 16.33
N LEU A 260 0.44 3.27 16.79
CA LEU A 260 0.04 3.41 18.19
C LEU A 260 0.58 2.29 19.09
N SER A 261 1.00 1.16 18.51
CA SER A 261 1.61 0.05 19.25
C SER A 261 3.13 0.16 19.41
N LEU A 262 3.76 1.11 18.70
CA LEU A 262 5.19 1.45 18.82
C LEU A 262 5.43 2.42 19.99
#